data_AF-A0A495VVX2-F1
#
_entry.id   AF-A0A495VVX2-F1
#
_cell.length_a   1.000
_cell.length_b   1.000
_cell.length_c   1.000
_cell.angle_alpha   90.00
_cell.angle_beta   90.00
_cell.angle_gamma   90.00
#
_symmetry.space_group_name_H-M   'P 1'
#
loop_
_entity.id
_entity.type
_entity.pdbx_description
1 polymer ?
#
loop_
_entity_poly.entity_id
_entity_poly.type
_entity_poly.pdbx_seq_one_letter_code
_entity_poly.pdbx_strand_id
1 'polypeptide(L)'
;MPELPRRRLDQPRPPGRFRLALDPEAFGRFSERLARFLGTGKFLFWQTLIVFVWITLNLAAVSLRWDPYPFILLNLAFSTQAAYAAPLILLAQNRQDDRDRVSLEEDRARAAQTKADTEYLARELAALRIALGEVATRDYLRSELDRVFREQRRKALKDDPRWDDVPS
;
A
#
# COMPACT_ATOMS: atom_id res chain seq x y z
N MET A 1 15.64 -37.35 -54.84
CA MET A 1 16.67 -36.52 -54.18
C MET A 1 16.10 -35.99 -52.87
N PRO A 2 16.70 -36.26 -51.70
CA PRO A 2 16.25 -35.69 -50.44
C PRO A 2 16.83 -34.28 -50.25
N GLU A 3 15.96 -33.28 -50.25
CA GLU A 3 16.29 -31.89 -49.91
C GLU A 3 16.62 -31.80 -48.40
N LEU A 4 17.86 -31.44 -48.05
CA LEU A 4 18.25 -31.21 -46.66
C LEU A 4 17.72 -29.84 -46.18
N PRO A 5 17.10 -29.75 -44.99
CA PRO A 5 16.55 -28.50 -44.50
C PRO A 5 17.68 -27.52 -44.17
N ARG A 6 17.72 -26.40 -44.91
CA ARG A 6 18.69 -25.32 -44.70
C ARG A 6 18.52 -24.71 -43.31
N ARG A 7 19.42 -25.06 -42.40
CA ARG A 7 19.54 -24.47 -41.05
C ARG A 7 19.86 -22.98 -41.20
N ARG A 8 18.88 -22.11 -40.93
CA ARG A 8 19.06 -20.65 -40.97
C ARG A 8 20.03 -20.23 -39.86
N LEU A 9 21.12 -19.59 -40.27
CA LEU A 9 22.24 -19.13 -39.43
C LEU A 9 21.99 -17.77 -38.74
N ASP A 10 20.77 -17.21 -38.85
CA ASP A 10 20.46 -15.83 -38.44
C ASP A 10 19.87 -15.69 -37.03
N GLN A 11 19.75 -16.76 -36.25
CA GLN A 11 19.32 -16.63 -34.86
C GLN A 11 20.53 -16.48 -33.95
N PRO A 12 20.73 -15.30 -33.31
CA PRO A 12 21.74 -15.18 -32.27
C PRO A 12 21.39 -16.18 -31.16
N ARG A 13 22.34 -17.07 -30.84
CA ARG A 13 22.23 -17.95 -29.67
C ARG A 13 21.89 -17.06 -28.47
N PRO A 14 20.77 -17.27 -27.76
CA PRO A 14 20.51 -16.52 -26.55
C PRO A 14 21.68 -16.81 -25.59
N PRO A 15 22.35 -15.79 -25.04
CA PRO A 15 23.41 -16.02 -24.08
C PRO A 15 22.82 -16.86 -22.96
N GLY A 16 23.48 -17.98 -22.67
CA GLY A 16 23.14 -18.85 -21.54
C GLY A 16 23.30 -18.04 -20.26
N ARG A 17 22.27 -17.27 -19.90
CA ARG A 17 22.19 -16.65 -18.59
C ARG A 17 22.09 -17.82 -17.62
N PHE A 18 23.17 -18.07 -16.89
CA PHE A 18 23.11 -18.73 -15.59
C PHE A 18 22.15 -17.93 -14.74
N ARG A 19 20.85 -18.18 -14.90
CA ARG A 19 19.84 -17.75 -13.95
C ARG A 19 20.04 -18.72 -12.80
N LEU A 20 20.74 -18.27 -11.75
CA LEU A 20 20.52 -18.86 -10.44
C LEU A 20 19.01 -18.75 -10.21
N ALA A 21 18.30 -19.86 -10.44
CA ALA A 21 16.88 -19.99 -10.14
C ALA A 21 16.78 -20.08 -8.62
N LEU A 22 17.08 -18.98 -7.93
CA LEU A 22 16.70 -18.76 -6.55
C LEU A 22 15.19 -18.70 -6.56
N ASP A 23 14.57 -19.79 -6.13
CA ASP A 23 13.12 -19.94 -6.03
C ASP A 23 12.55 -18.78 -5.20
N PRO A 24 11.83 -17.83 -5.83
CA PRO A 24 11.35 -16.62 -5.16
C PRO A 24 10.38 -16.93 -4.01
N GLU A 25 9.71 -18.07 -4.04
CA GLU A 25 8.71 -18.47 -3.05
C GLU A 25 9.38 -19.07 -1.79
N ALA A 26 10.39 -19.91 -1.99
CA ALA A 26 11.21 -20.43 -0.89
C ALA A 26 11.97 -19.29 -0.20
N PHE A 27 12.54 -18.37 -0.97
CA PHE A 27 13.25 -17.21 -0.45
C PHE A 27 12.32 -16.24 0.30
N GLY A 28 11.09 -16.01 -0.19
CA GLY A 28 10.13 -15.14 0.48
C GLY A 28 9.75 -15.60 1.88
N ARG A 29 9.47 -16.89 2.04
CA ARG A 29 9.18 -17.49 3.35
C ARG A 29 10.37 -17.41 4.30
N PHE A 30 11.59 -17.58 3.78
CA PHE A 30 12.82 -17.45 4.57
C PHE A 30 13.05 -16.01 5.03
N SER A 31 12.94 -15.03 4.13
CA SER A 31 13.09 -13.60 4.45
C SER A 31 12.07 -13.13 5.48
N GLU A 32 10.81 -13.56 5.38
CA GLU A 32 9.79 -13.19 6.37
C GLU A 32 10.06 -13.78 7.76
N ARG A 33 10.63 -14.99 7.81
CA ARG A 33 11.06 -15.60 9.07
C ARG A 33 12.27 -14.89 9.65
N LEU A 34 13.24 -14.53 8.81
CA LEU A 34 14.40 -13.72 9.21
C LEU A 34 14.00 -12.32 9.68
N ALA A 35 13.10 -11.63 8.99
CA ALA A 35 12.63 -10.30 9.38
C ALA A 35 11.97 -10.32 10.76
N ARG A 36 11.10 -11.30 11.04
CA ARG A 36 10.51 -11.50 12.36
C ARG A 36 11.55 -11.85 13.42
N PHE A 37 12.56 -12.64 13.06
CA PHE A 37 13.63 -13.04 13.96
C PHE A 37 14.56 -11.87 14.32
N LEU A 38 15.01 -11.10 13.33
CA LEU A 38 15.88 -9.92 13.49
C LEU A 38 15.17 -8.75 14.19
N GLY A 39 13.85 -8.60 13.99
CA GLY A 39 13.04 -7.59 14.66
C GLY A 39 12.74 -7.89 16.14
N THR A 40 13.09 -9.08 16.62
CA THR A 40 12.88 -9.47 18.03
C THR A 40 14.14 -9.19 18.85
N GLY A 41 14.03 -8.48 19.98
CA GLY A 41 15.18 -8.20 20.87
C GLY A 41 15.96 -9.42 21.38
N LYS A 42 15.35 -10.62 21.30
CA LYS A 42 16.00 -11.90 21.59
C LYS A 42 17.18 -12.23 20.66
N PHE A 43 17.13 -11.79 19.40
CA PHE A 43 18.23 -12.01 18.46
C PHE A 43 19.49 -11.26 18.91
N LEU A 44 19.36 -9.97 19.22
CA LEU A 44 20.46 -9.13 19.70
C LEU A 44 21.07 -9.68 20.98
N PHE A 45 20.24 -10.18 21.90
CA PHE A 45 20.70 -10.82 23.13
C PHE A 45 21.58 -12.05 22.84
N TRP A 46 21.08 -13.00 22.04
CA TRP A 46 21.82 -14.21 21.70
C TRP A 46 23.08 -13.91 20.87
N GLN A 47 23.02 -12.97 19.93
CA GLN A 47 24.16 -12.53 19.14
C GLN A 47 25.26 -11.96 20.03
N THR A 48 24.90 -11.09 20.97
CA THR A 48 25.85 -10.49 21.93
C THR A 48 26.46 -11.55 22.84
N LEU A 49 25.65 -12.50 23.33
CA LEU A 49 26.13 -13.61 24.15
C LEU A 49 27.14 -14.49 23.40
N ILE A 50 26.85 -14.84 22.15
CA ILE A 50 27.75 -15.64 21.32
C ILE A 50 29.07 -14.91 21.09
N VAL A 51 29.03 -13.63 20.72
CA VAL A 51 30.25 -12.81 20.52
C VAL A 51 31.06 -12.71 21.81
N PHE A 52 30.40 -12.49 22.94
CA PHE A 52 31.06 -12.39 24.25
C PHE A 52 31.75 -13.70 24.67
N VAL A 53 31.05 -14.83 24.51
CA VAL A 53 31.61 -16.17 24.78
C VAL A 53 32.78 -16.45 23.83
N TRP A 54 32.66 -16.09 22.56
CA TRP A 54 33.70 -16.29 21.56
C TRP A 54 34.97 -15.49 21.87
N ILE A 55 34.82 -14.21 22.25
CA ILE A 55 35.94 -13.37 22.68
C ILE A 55 36.60 -13.97 23.92
N THR A 56 35.82 -14.42 24.91
CA THR A 56 36.34 -15.02 26.15
C THR A 56 37.09 -16.33 25.90
N LEU A 57 36.55 -17.21 25.05
CA LEU A 57 37.21 -18.44 24.62
C LEU A 57 38.53 -18.15 23.89
N ASN A 58 38.53 -17.15 22.99
CA ASN A 58 39.75 -16.77 22.29
C ASN A 58 40.80 -16.23 23.27
N LEU A 59 40.41 -15.38 24.23
CA LEU A 59 41.30 -14.85 25.27
C LEU A 59 41.86 -15.94 26.19
N ALA A 60 41.08 -16.97 26.51
CA ALA A 60 41.57 -18.14 27.24
C ALA A 60 42.52 -19.00 26.38
N ALA A 61 42.24 -19.15 25.09
CA ALA A 61 43.09 -19.88 24.14
C ALA A 61 44.41 -19.17 23.82
N VAL A 62 44.50 -17.85 24.01
CA VAL A 62 45.76 -17.08 23.98
C VAL A 62 46.72 -17.55 25.08
N SER A 63 46.20 -17.95 26.24
CA SER A 63 47.02 -18.55 27.30
C SER A 63 47.62 -19.91 26.89
N LEU A 64 46.99 -20.59 25.91
CA LEU A 64 47.50 -21.81 25.26
C LEU A 64 48.35 -21.52 24.00
N ARG A 65 48.65 -20.23 23.70
CA ARG A 65 49.34 -19.74 22.48
C ARG A 65 48.69 -20.09 21.14
N TRP A 66 47.39 -20.39 21.12
CA TRP A 66 46.70 -20.78 19.87
C TRP A 66 46.52 -19.59 18.91
N ASP A 67 46.38 -18.35 19.41
CA ASP A 67 46.30 -17.14 18.58
C ASP A 67 46.98 -15.94 19.29
N PRO A 68 48.32 -15.79 19.22
CA PRO A 68 49.04 -14.68 19.85
C PRO A 68 48.57 -13.32 19.31
N TYR A 69 48.63 -12.27 20.14
CA TYR A 69 48.31 -10.90 19.73
C TYR A 69 49.04 -10.53 18.43
N PRO A 70 48.35 -10.13 17.33
CA PRO A 70 47.04 -9.48 17.26
C PRO A 70 45.92 -10.34 16.63
N PHE A 71 45.45 -11.40 17.33
CA PHE A 71 44.21 -12.18 17.06
C PHE A 71 43.75 -12.25 15.59
N ILE A 72 44.57 -12.84 14.72
CA ILE A 72 44.34 -12.83 13.27
C ILE A 72 43.10 -13.65 12.92
N LEU A 73 42.86 -14.76 13.62
CA LEU A 73 41.72 -15.65 13.36
C LEU A 73 40.40 -15.00 13.79
N LEU A 74 40.40 -14.28 14.91
CA LEU A 74 39.23 -13.52 15.37
C LEU A 74 38.83 -12.45 14.33
N ASN A 75 39.80 -11.67 13.87
CA ASN A 75 39.58 -10.63 12.87
C ASN A 75 39.11 -11.21 11.53
N LEU A 76 39.68 -12.33 11.10
CA LEU A 76 39.27 -13.01 9.87
C LEU A 76 37.82 -13.51 9.96
N ALA A 77 37.43 -14.08 11.11
CA ALA A 77 36.06 -14.53 11.34
C ALA A 77 35.06 -13.37 11.30
N PHE A 78 35.34 -12.27 11.99
CA PHE A 78 34.49 -11.06 11.97
C PHE A 78 34.40 -10.43 10.58
N SER A 79 35.52 -10.38 9.86
CA SER A 79 35.55 -9.85 8.48
C SER A 79 34.68 -10.68 7.55
N THR A 80 34.74 -12.01 7.67
CA THR A 80 33.90 -12.92 6.89
C THR A 80 32.42 -12.80 7.28
N GLN A 81 32.11 -12.65 8.58
CA GLN A 81 30.75 -12.44 9.05
C GLN A 81 30.14 -11.15 8.46
N ALA A 82 30.89 -10.05 8.47
CA ALA A 82 30.46 -8.80 7.86
C ALA A 82 30.29 -8.94 6.33
N ALA A 83 31.22 -9.62 5.66
CA ALA A 83 31.18 -9.84 4.22
C ALA A 83 29.95 -10.66 3.77
N TYR A 84 29.52 -11.66 4.53
CA TYR A 84 28.33 -12.45 4.22
C TYR A 84 27.01 -11.74 4.61
N ALA A 85 27.04 -10.84 5.60
CA ALA A 85 25.87 -10.07 5.98
C ALA A 85 25.39 -9.14 4.85
N ALA A 86 26.31 -8.50 4.13
CA ALA A 86 25.99 -7.55 3.05
C ALA A 86 25.06 -8.13 1.95
N PRO A 87 25.36 -9.28 1.31
CA PRO A 87 24.48 -9.85 0.30
C PRO A 87 23.15 -10.33 0.88
N LEU A 88 23.13 -10.85 2.11
CA LEU A 88 21.90 -11.30 2.76
C LEU A 88 20.95 -10.12 3.06
N ILE A 89 21.52 -9.00 3.52
CA ILE A 89 20.77 -7.75 3.74
C ILE A 89 20.26 -7.20 2.41
N LEU A 90 21.09 -7.16 1.36
CA LEU A 90 20.69 -6.68 0.04
C LEU A 90 19.53 -7.50 -0.54
N LEU A 91 19.57 -8.82 -0.38
CA LEU A 91 18.48 -9.69 -0.80
C LEU A 91 17.20 -9.49 0.01
N ALA A 92 17.32 -9.20 1.31
CA ALA A 92 16.17 -8.85 2.15
C ALA A 92 15.57 -7.48 1.76
N GLN A 93 16.42 -6.51 1.44
CA GLN A 93 16.04 -5.16 1.01
C GLN A 93 15.33 -5.17 -0.34
N ASN A 94 15.87 -5.86 -1.36
CA ASN A 94 15.21 -5.97 -2.68
C ASN A 94 13.74 -6.46 -2.58
N ARG A 95 13.45 -7.36 -1.63
CA ARG A 95 12.09 -7.85 -1.40
C ARG A 95 11.20 -6.89 -0.61
N GLN A 96 11.77 -6.04 0.21
CA GLN A 96 11.03 -4.96 0.86
C GLN A 96 10.67 -3.91 -0.19
N ASP A 97 11.65 -3.49 -1.00
CA ASP A 97 11.45 -2.53 -2.09
C ASP A 97 10.39 -2.98 -3.10
N ASP A 98 10.37 -4.26 -3.48
CA ASP A 98 9.34 -4.82 -4.35
C ASP A 98 7.93 -4.76 -3.73
N ARG A 99 7.80 -5.05 -2.43
CA ARG A 99 6.52 -4.95 -1.71
C ARG A 99 6.06 -3.52 -1.55
N ASP A 100 6.98 -2.64 -1.17
CA ASP A 100 6.71 -1.21 -0.98
C ASP A 100 6.29 -0.58 -2.31
N ARG A 101 6.90 -1.01 -3.42
CA ARG A 101 6.49 -0.60 -4.76
C ARG A 101 5.05 -0.99 -5.08
N VAL A 102 4.66 -2.25 -4.84
CA VAL A 102 3.29 -2.72 -5.08
C VAL A 102 2.29 -1.95 -4.21
N SER A 103 2.60 -1.75 -2.93
CA SER A 103 1.76 -0.96 -2.02
C SER A 103 1.58 0.48 -2.51
N LEU A 104 2.68 1.11 -2.98
CA LEU A 104 2.62 2.47 -3.53
C LEU A 104 1.81 2.56 -4.83
N GLU A 105 1.88 1.54 -5.69
CA GLU A 105 1.09 1.48 -6.91
C GLU A 105 -0.42 1.33 -6.59
N GLU A 106 -0.78 0.48 -5.62
CA GLU A 106 -2.16 0.35 -5.14
C GLU A 106 -2.69 1.65 -4.52
N ASP A 107 -1.89 2.30 -3.65
CA ASP A 107 -2.29 3.56 -3.01
C ASP A 107 -2.50 4.67 -4.03
N ARG A 108 -1.65 4.75 -5.07
CA ARG A 108 -1.84 5.68 -6.18
C ARG A 108 -3.12 5.40 -6.96
N ALA A 109 -3.43 4.13 -7.23
CA ALA A 109 -4.65 3.74 -7.93
C ALA A 109 -5.90 4.10 -7.12
N ARG A 110 -5.89 3.82 -5.80
CA ARG A 110 -6.96 4.21 -4.88
C ARG A 110 -7.13 5.72 -4.81
N ALA A 111 -6.02 6.48 -4.68
CA ALA A 111 -6.08 7.93 -4.65
C ALA A 111 -6.67 8.52 -5.95
N ALA A 112 -6.33 7.94 -7.11
CA ALA A 112 -6.91 8.34 -8.39
C ALA A 112 -8.43 8.07 -8.46
N GLN A 113 -8.89 6.91 -7.98
CA GLN A 113 -10.32 6.58 -7.90
C GLN A 113 -11.06 7.53 -6.95
N THR A 114 -10.57 7.72 -5.73
CA THR A 114 -11.18 8.64 -4.76
C THR A 114 -11.29 10.06 -5.31
N LYS A 115 -10.26 10.52 -6.04
CA LYS A 115 -10.29 11.82 -6.71
C LYS A 115 -11.40 11.87 -7.78
N ALA A 116 -11.50 10.85 -8.63
CA ALA A 116 -12.52 10.78 -9.67
C ALA A 116 -13.94 10.73 -9.07
N ASP A 117 -14.16 9.95 -8.01
CA ASP A 117 -15.44 9.87 -7.31
C ASP A 117 -15.81 11.22 -6.68
N THR A 118 -14.83 11.90 -6.08
CA THR A 118 -15.05 13.24 -5.51
C THR A 118 -15.40 14.27 -6.60
N GLU A 119 -14.70 14.24 -7.75
CA GLU A 119 -15.01 15.10 -8.88
C GLU A 119 -16.39 14.80 -9.47
N TYR A 120 -16.77 13.52 -9.54
CA TYR A 120 -18.10 13.10 -9.98
C TYR A 120 -19.19 13.61 -9.03
N LEU A 121 -19.05 13.35 -7.73
CA LEU A 121 -19.98 13.84 -6.71
C LEU A 121 -20.08 15.37 -6.70
N ALA A 122 -18.96 16.09 -6.87
CA ALA A 122 -18.97 17.56 -6.94
C ALA A 122 -19.75 18.07 -8.17
N ARG A 123 -19.60 17.42 -9.33
CA ARG A 123 -20.36 17.75 -10.55
C ARG A 123 -21.84 17.44 -10.37
N GLU A 124 -22.16 16.30 -9.79
CA GLU A 124 -23.55 15.90 -9.53
C GLU A 124 -24.23 16.85 -8.53
N LEU A 125 -23.51 17.24 -7.46
CA LEU A 125 -23.97 18.24 -6.51
C LEU A 125 -24.16 19.61 -7.15
N ALA A 126 -23.28 20.03 -8.07
CA ALA A 126 -23.42 21.28 -8.79
C ALA A 126 -24.64 21.25 -9.72
N ALA A 127 -24.86 20.15 -10.44
CA ALA A 127 -26.03 19.95 -11.29
C ALA A 127 -27.34 19.94 -10.46
N LEU A 128 -27.35 19.19 -9.35
CA LEU A 128 -28.47 19.17 -8.42
C LEU A 128 -28.77 20.57 -7.85
N ARG A 129 -27.73 21.34 -7.50
CA ARG A 129 -27.88 22.71 -7.02
C ARG A 129 -28.53 23.62 -8.05
N ILE A 130 -28.17 23.50 -9.33
CA ILE A 130 -28.77 24.29 -10.42
C ILE A 130 -30.23 23.88 -10.61
N ALA A 131 -30.51 22.58 -10.71
CA ALA A 131 -31.87 22.07 -10.86
C ALA A 131 -32.80 22.48 -9.69
N LEU A 132 -32.31 22.39 -8.45
CA LEU A 132 -33.02 22.89 -7.28
C LEU A 132 -33.15 24.42 -7.28
N GLY A 133 -32.13 25.14 -7.74
CA GLY A 133 -32.18 26.60 -7.87
C GLY A 133 -33.25 27.08 -8.86
N GLU A 134 -33.45 26.36 -9.96
CA GLU A 134 -34.50 26.65 -10.95
C GLU A 134 -35.89 26.27 -10.43
N VAL A 135 -36.06 25.08 -9.81
CA VAL A 135 -37.36 24.59 -9.34
C VAL A 135 -37.82 25.23 -8.01
N ALA A 136 -36.89 25.59 -7.13
CA ALA A 136 -37.16 26.27 -5.86
C ALA A 136 -36.93 27.79 -5.97
N THR A 137 -37.36 28.41 -7.07
CA THR A 137 -37.36 29.87 -7.14
C THR A 137 -38.24 30.38 -5.99
N ARG A 138 -37.72 31.31 -5.17
CA ARG A 138 -38.42 31.88 -4.01
C ARG A 138 -39.85 32.29 -4.36
N ASP A 139 -40.06 32.79 -5.58
CA ASP A 139 -41.37 33.21 -6.07
C ASP A 139 -42.33 32.06 -6.33
N TYR A 140 -41.87 30.88 -6.76
CA TYR A 140 -42.69 29.67 -6.92
C TYR A 140 -43.11 29.08 -5.57
N LEU A 141 -42.15 28.95 -4.64
CA LEU A 141 -42.44 28.53 -3.26
C LEU A 141 -43.41 29.50 -2.58
N ARG A 142 -43.26 30.81 -2.83
CA ARG A 142 -44.15 31.85 -2.30
C ARG A 142 -45.51 31.83 -2.96
N SER A 143 -45.60 31.61 -4.28
CA SER A 143 -46.88 31.50 -4.97
C SER A 143 -47.67 30.27 -4.55
N GLU A 144 -47.00 29.15 -4.30
CA GLU A 144 -47.67 27.91 -3.89
C GLU A 144 -48.08 27.95 -2.41
N LEU A 145 -47.26 28.55 -1.54
CA LEU A 145 -47.66 28.88 -0.17
C LEU A 145 -48.89 29.80 -0.15
N ASP A 146 -48.88 30.89 -0.93
CA ASP A 146 -50.00 31.82 -1.02
C ASP A 146 -51.26 31.14 -1.61
N ARG A 147 -51.09 30.24 -2.57
CA ARG A 147 -52.20 29.47 -3.15
C ARG A 147 -52.86 28.57 -2.11
N VAL A 148 -52.06 27.79 -1.36
CA VAL A 148 -52.57 26.92 -0.29
C VAL A 148 -53.24 27.74 0.82
N PHE A 149 -52.64 28.87 1.22
CA PHE A 149 -53.21 29.76 2.23
C PHE A 149 -54.54 30.37 1.80
N ARG A 150 -54.65 30.78 0.53
CA ARG A 150 -55.91 31.28 -0.07
C ARG A 150 -56.97 30.20 -0.13
N GLU A 151 -56.61 28.97 -0.50
CA GLU A 151 -57.55 27.85 -0.54
C GLU A 151 -58.09 27.52 0.85
N GLN A 152 -57.23 27.51 1.88
CA GLN A 152 -57.68 27.31 3.26
C GLN A 152 -58.55 28.45 3.78
N ARG A 153 -58.18 29.70 3.50
CA ARG A 153 -59.01 30.87 3.87
C ARG A 153 -60.36 30.86 3.15
N ARG A 154 -60.41 30.43 1.89
CA ARG A 154 -61.66 30.31 1.12
C ARG A 154 -62.55 29.22 1.69
N LYS A 155 -61.98 28.08 2.12
CA LYS A 155 -62.73 27.03 2.83
C LYS A 155 -63.27 27.56 4.17
N ALA A 156 -62.43 28.22 4.95
CA ALA A 156 -62.83 28.81 6.23
C ALA A 156 -63.94 29.88 6.11
N LEU A 157 -63.94 30.68 5.03
CA LEU A 157 -65.04 31.63 4.75
C LEU A 157 -66.31 30.94 4.27
N LYS A 158 -66.18 29.83 3.53
CA LYS A 158 -67.34 29.08 3.01
C LYS A 158 -68.02 28.25 4.11
N ASP A 159 -67.28 27.92 5.15
CA ASP A 159 -67.77 27.24 6.36
C ASP A 159 -68.21 28.23 7.46
N ASP A 160 -68.16 29.55 7.20
CA ASP A 160 -68.67 30.59 8.11
C ASP A 160 -70.21 30.73 7.95
N PRO A 161 -71.03 30.33 8.95
CA PRO A 161 -72.49 30.33 8.86
C PRO A 161 -73.14 31.73 8.76
N ARG A 162 -72.31 32.78 8.76
CA ARG A 162 -72.73 34.18 8.89
C ARG A 162 -73.05 34.87 7.56
N TRP A 163 -72.87 34.21 6.42
CA TRP A 163 -73.02 34.77 5.07
C TRP A 163 -74.32 34.38 4.36
N ASP A 164 -75.18 33.55 4.96
CA ASP A 164 -76.43 33.10 4.34
C ASP A 164 -77.61 34.12 4.42
N ASP A 165 -77.43 35.27 5.11
CA ASP A 165 -78.52 36.20 5.45
C ASP A 165 -78.49 37.58 4.73
N VAL A 166 -78.00 37.69 3.48
CA VAL A 166 -78.06 38.98 2.73
C VAL A 166 -79.06 38.91 1.56
N PRO A 167 -80.24 39.56 1.65
CA PRO A 167 -81.23 39.61 0.57
C PRO A 167 -80.77 40.52 -0.57
N SER A 168 -81.09 40.10 -1.80
CA SER A 168 -80.85 40.75 -3.10
C SER A 168 -81.48 42.13 -3.26
#